data_AF-A0AAU2I075-F1
#
_entry.id   AF-A0AAU2I075-F1
#
_cell.length_a   1.000
_cell.length_b   1.000
_cell.length_c   1.000
_cell.angle_alpha   90.00
_cell.angle_beta   90.00
_cell.angle_gamma   90.00
#
_symmetry.space_group_name_H-M   'P 1'
#
loop_
_entity.id
_entity.type
_entity.pdbx_description
1 polymer ?
#
loop_
_entity_poly.entity_id
_entity_poly.type
_entity_poly.pdbx_seq_one_letter_code
_entity_poly.pdbx_strand_id
1 'polypeptide(L)'
;MADHEALVRYDQLAARVYTERRMPTGTRDLILALGWVTLRDPRRHDPAFGIWTRTREVLNASNERMWQFLAEDAPRYEHDWHADPKGCQAPMVRVDRLCGRSTMYSFSESDLRTGRFRMWGFCSRTRCQAYGRGIEERAKRSHEQAPDAIPNKGGLLPLFFDWVWEPKYRKATSLIPNSSTCMWEPPSYGLSADEWPTVMGEEPVHAFPKLRLIASGGAIVTHPGPTLVTL
;
A
#
# COMPACT_ATOMS: atom_id res chain seq x y z
N MET A 1 25.72 -11.10 27.42
CA MET A 1 25.97 -10.84 25.99
C MET A 1 24.68 -10.77 25.17
N ALA A 2 23.77 -11.76 25.29
CA ALA A 2 22.52 -11.80 24.52
C ALA A 2 21.58 -10.58 24.74
N ASP A 3 21.47 -10.04 25.96
CA ASP A 3 20.60 -8.88 26.22
C ASP A 3 21.13 -7.59 25.60
N HIS A 4 22.45 -7.36 25.63
CA HIS A 4 23.05 -6.18 24.99
C HIS A 4 22.85 -6.21 23.46
N GLU A 5 23.01 -7.37 22.85
CA GLU A 5 22.74 -7.54 21.42
C GLU A 5 21.27 -7.26 21.07
N ALA A 6 20.34 -7.72 21.91
CA ALA A 6 18.91 -7.47 21.69
C ALA A 6 18.56 -5.98 21.84
N LEU A 7 19.20 -5.26 22.77
CA LEU A 7 19.06 -3.80 22.90
C LEU A 7 19.52 -3.08 21.62
N VAL A 8 20.69 -3.44 21.10
CA VAL A 8 21.24 -2.86 19.86
C VAL A 8 20.33 -3.13 18.66
N ARG A 9 19.81 -4.36 18.53
CA ARG A 9 18.87 -4.73 17.46
C ARG A 9 17.57 -3.92 17.52
N TYR A 10 17.06 -3.66 18.72
CA TYR A 10 15.88 -2.81 18.88
C TYR A 10 16.18 -1.36 18.48
N ASP A 11 17.33 -0.82 18.87
CA ASP A 11 17.70 0.57 18.53
C ASP A 11 17.87 0.73 17.01
N GLN A 12 18.43 -0.28 16.35
CA GLN A 12 18.50 -0.35 14.88
C GLN A 12 17.11 -0.43 14.24
N LEU A 13 16.21 -1.24 14.79
CA LEU A 13 14.82 -1.34 14.34
C LEU A 13 14.11 0.01 14.50
N ALA A 14 14.21 0.64 15.66
CA ALA A 14 13.58 1.93 15.94
C ALA A 14 14.12 3.03 15.03
N ALA A 15 15.44 3.12 14.85
CA ALA A 15 16.04 4.04 13.89
C ALA A 15 15.50 3.82 12.47
N ARG A 16 15.40 2.56 12.03
CA ARG A 16 14.84 2.21 10.72
C ARG A 16 13.38 2.63 10.59
N VAL A 17 12.56 2.38 11.62
CA VAL A 17 11.16 2.81 11.69
C VAL A 17 11.03 4.33 11.52
N TYR A 18 11.87 5.12 12.20
CA TYR A 18 11.83 6.58 12.10
C TYR A 18 12.32 7.13 10.75
N THR A 19 13.16 6.38 10.02
CA THR A 19 13.56 6.75 8.66
C THR A 19 12.52 6.42 7.58
N GLU A 20 11.55 5.54 7.87
CA GLU A 20 10.51 5.14 6.93
C GLU A 20 9.40 6.20 6.83
N ARG A 21 9.36 6.91 5.71
CA ARG A 21 8.40 8.01 5.48
C ARG A 21 7.00 7.53 5.10
N ARG A 22 6.86 6.28 4.61
CA ARG A 22 5.56 5.71 4.22
C ARG A 22 4.67 5.35 5.41
N MET A 23 5.21 5.31 6.63
CA MET A 23 4.49 4.79 7.79
C MET A 23 3.37 5.73 8.27
N PRO A 24 2.10 5.27 8.28
CA PRO A 24 1.09 5.91 9.09
C PRO A 24 1.40 5.72 10.58
N THR A 25 0.88 6.61 11.42
CA THR A 25 1.14 6.61 12.87
C THR A 25 0.78 5.29 13.55
N GLY A 26 -0.36 4.68 13.19
CA GLY A 26 -0.79 3.40 13.78
C GLY A 26 0.15 2.22 13.47
N THR A 27 0.59 2.08 12.22
CA THR A 27 1.54 1.03 11.81
C THR A 27 2.91 1.22 12.48
N ARG A 28 3.35 2.46 12.64
CA ARG A 28 4.60 2.78 13.34
C ARG A 28 4.58 2.26 14.77
N ASP A 29 3.55 2.58 15.51
CA ASP A 29 3.42 2.19 16.92
C ASP A 29 3.37 0.66 17.06
N LEU A 30 2.65 -0.02 16.16
CA LEU A 30 2.60 -1.46 16.13
C LEU A 30 3.98 -2.09 15.88
N ILE A 31 4.76 -1.59 14.92
CA ILE A 31 6.11 -2.12 14.63
C ILE A 31 7.04 -1.92 15.84
N LEU A 32 7.02 -0.73 16.46
CA LEU A 32 7.84 -0.45 17.63
C LEU A 32 7.46 -1.35 18.81
N ALA A 33 6.17 -1.55 19.05
CA ALA A 33 5.71 -2.42 20.13
C ALA A 33 6.05 -3.90 19.88
N LEU A 34 5.86 -4.41 18.65
CA LEU A 34 6.27 -5.76 18.29
C LEU A 34 7.79 -5.93 18.44
N GLY A 35 8.58 -4.95 18.01
CA GLY A 35 10.03 -4.93 18.17
C GLY A 35 10.43 -4.92 19.66
N TRP A 36 9.75 -4.14 20.49
CA TRP A 36 10.01 -4.09 21.92
C TRP A 36 9.68 -5.42 22.60
N VAL A 37 8.52 -6.01 22.31
CA VAL A 37 8.09 -7.30 22.89
C VAL A 37 9.03 -8.43 22.48
N THR A 38 9.52 -8.42 21.25
CA THR A 38 10.39 -9.50 20.72
C THR A 38 11.85 -9.34 21.12
N LEU A 39 12.35 -8.11 21.31
CA LEU A 39 13.78 -7.84 21.53
C LEU A 39 14.10 -7.33 22.94
N ARG A 40 13.26 -6.49 23.54
CA ARG A 40 13.56 -5.78 24.80
C ARG A 40 12.77 -6.23 26.01
N ASP A 41 11.58 -6.80 25.84
CA ASP A 41 10.74 -7.15 26.98
C ASP A 41 11.46 -8.16 27.90
N PRO A 42 11.61 -7.85 29.20
CA PRO A 42 12.15 -8.81 30.16
C PRO A 42 11.35 -10.11 30.22
N ARG A 43 10.06 -10.07 29.87
CA ARG A 43 9.16 -11.22 29.86
C ARG A 43 9.06 -11.92 28.50
N ARG A 44 9.90 -11.57 27.51
CA ARG A 44 9.80 -12.12 26.14
C ARG A 44 9.98 -13.65 26.02
N HIS A 45 10.62 -14.26 27.02
CA HIS A 45 10.84 -15.72 27.08
C HIS A 45 9.82 -16.43 27.97
N ASP A 46 8.86 -15.70 28.56
CA ASP A 46 7.83 -16.28 29.39
C ASP A 46 6.76 -16.96 28.52
N PRO A 47 6.61 -18.29 28.59
CA PRO A 47 5.65 -19.01 27.76
C PRO A 47 4.19 -18.69 28.09
N ALA A 48 3.90 -18.07 29.24
CA ALA A 48 2.55 -17.68 29.61
C ALA A 48 2.00 -16.54 28.74
N PHE A 49 2.86 -15.77 28.07
CA PHE A 49 2.46 -14.59 27.30
C PHE A 49 2.79 -14.74 25.81
N GLY A 50 1.76 -14.86 24.97
CA GLY A 50 1.92 -14.78 23.52
C GLY A 50 2.32 -13.37 23.06
N ILE A 51 3.17 -13.27 22.03
CA ILE A 51 3.68 -12.00 21.48
C ILE A 51 2.55 -10.99 21.20
N TRP A 52 1.44 -11.44 20.61
CA TRP A 52 0.31 -10.56 20.27
C TRP A 52 -0.45 -10.05 21.49
N THR A 53 -0.65 -10.90 22.51
CA THR A 53 -1.28 -10.48 23.77
C THR A 53 -0.41 -9.46 24.48
N ARG A 54 0.90 -9.71 24.54
CA ARG A 54 1.85 -8.81 25.18
C ARG A 54 1.99 -7.47 24.44
N THR A 55 2.01 -7.51 23.12
CA THR A 55 2.04 -6.29 22.28
C THR A 55 0.80 -5.43 22.52
N ARG A 56 -0.38 -6.05 22.63
CA ARG A 56 -1.63 -5.36 22.94
C ARG A 56 -1.58 -4.67 24.30
N GLU A 57 -0.99 -5.31 25.32
CA GLU A 57 -0.80 -4.72 26.64
C GLU A 57 0.16 -3.53 26.60
N VAL A 58 1.30 -3.66 25.92
CA VAL A 58 2.31 -2.60 25.79
C VAL A 58 1.74 -1.38 25.07
N LEU A 59 0.93 -1.60 24.03
CA LEU A 59 0.24 -0.53 23.31
C LEU A 59 -0.95 0.06 24.08
N ASN A 60 -1.33 -0.52 25.23
CA ASN A 60 -2.59 -0.23 25.91
C ASN A 60 -3.79 -0.24 24.95
N ALA A 61 -3.81 -1.22 24.04
CA ALA A 61 -4.78 -1.32 22.96
C ALA A 61 -5.91 -2.31 23.28
N SER A 62 -7.11 -2.03 22.77
CA SER A 62 -8.17 -3.04 22.72
C SER A 62 -7.87 -4.10 21.66
N ASN A 63 -8.56 -5.24 21.71
CA ASN A 63 -8.45 -6.25 20.67
C ASN A 63 -8.89 -5.70 19.31
N GLU A 64 -9.94 -4.88 19.28
CA GLU A 64 -10.41 -4.21 18.07
C GLU A 64 -9.33 -3.29 17.50
N ARG A 65 -8.68 -2.48 18.34
CA ARG A 65 -7.61 -1.58 17.91
C ARG A 65 -6.41 -2.32 17.32
N MET A 66 -6.08 -3.50 17.86
CA MET A 66 -5.05 -4.36 17.26
C MET A 66 -5.40 -4.81 15.84
N TRP A 67 -6.65 -5.19 15.59
CA TRP A 67 -7.11 -5.54 14.24
C TRP A 67 -7.15 -4.32 13.32
N GLN A 68 -7.47 -3.14 13.84
CA GLN A 68 -7.42 -1.89 13.06
C GLN A 68 -6.00 -1.61 12.55
N PHE A 69 -4.98 -1.73 13.40
CA PHE A 69 -3.58 -1.55 12.96
C PHE A 69 -3.18 -2.52 11.85
N LEU A 70 -3.60 -3.78 11.94
CA LEU A 70 -3.33 -4.78 10.91
C LEU A 70 -4.11 -4.50 9.61
N ALA A 71 -5.36 -4.05 9.71
CA ALA A 71 -6.18 -3.71 8.55
C ALA A 71 -5.67 -2.42 7.85
N GLU A 72 -5.18 -1.45 8.61
CA GLU A 72 -4.57 -0.23 8.07
C GLU A 72 -3.30 -0.54 7.27
N ASP A 73 -2.47 -1.47 7.76
CA ASP A 73 -1.26 -1.94 7.07
C ASP A 73 -1.52 -2.96 5.95
N ALA A 74 -2.76 -3.45 5.77
CA ALA A 74 -3.05 -4.43 4.73
C ALA A 74 -2.71 -3.88 3.32
N PRO A 75 -1.84 -4.54 2.54
CA PRO A 75 -1.44 -4.15 1.19
C PRO A 75 -2.63 -3.92 0.26
N ARG A 76 -2.73 -2.73 -0.34
CA ARG A 76 -3.79 -2.44 -1.32
C ARG A 76 -3.45 -1.23 -2.19
N TYR A 77 -4.15 -1.12 -3.31
CA TYR A 77 -4.29 0.15 -4.00
C TYR A 77 -5.41 0.96 -3.35
N GLU A 78 -5.09 2.17 -2.91
CA GLU A 78 -6.05 3.16 -2.40
C GLU A 78 -6.00 4.39 -3.31
N HIS A 79 -7.12 4.64 -3.99
CA HIS A 79 -7.27 5.79 -4.86
C HIS A 79 -7.51 7.07 -4.04
N ASP A 80 -6.84 8.17 -4.41
CA ASP A 80 -7.08 9.47 -3.79
C ASP A 80 -8.28 10.18 -4.42
N TRP A 81 -9.46 9.91 -3.86
CA TRP A 81 -10.71 10.55 -4.25
C TRP A 81 -10.72 12.08 -4.09
N HIS A 82 -9.77 12.67 -3.36
CA HIS A 82 -9.66 14.12 -3.24
C HIS A 82 -8.87 14.77 -4.37
N ALA A 83 -7.99 13.99 -5.01
CA ALA A 83 -7.26 14.39 -6.22
C ALA A 83 -8.12 14.30 -7.48
N ASP A 84 -9.33 13.73 -7.38
CA ASP A 84 -10.25 13.61 -8.50
C ASP A 84 -10.62 14.96 -9.10
N PRO A 85 -10.86 14.98 -10.43
CA PRO A 85 -11.17 16.21 -11.15
C PRO A 85 -12.43 16.88 -10.61
N LYS A 86 -12.27 18.09 -10.08
CA LYS A 86 -13.36 18.96 -9.63
C LYS A 86 -14.02 19.66 -10.82
N GLY A 87 -14.79 18.91 -11.60
CA GLY A 87 -15.56 19.44 -12.72
C GLY A 87 -15.23 18.84 -14.08
N CYS A 88 -15.90 19.35 -15.11
CA CYS A 88 -15.85 18.81 -16.46
C CYS A 88 -14.47 19.01 -17.09
N GLN A 89 -13.85 17.90 -17.50
CA GLN A 89 -12.51 17.86 -18.09
C GLN A 89 -12.49 18.00 -19.61
N ALA A 90 -13.61 18.33 -20.25
CA ALA A 90 -13.60 18.61 -21.69
C ALA A 90 -12.89 19.95 -21.96
N PRO A 91 -11.97 20.02 -22.94
CA PRO A 91 -11.28 21.26 -23.28
C PRO A 91 -12.24 22.29 -23.89
N MET A 92 -11.95 23.57 -23.69
CA MET A 92 -12.67 24.67 -24.32
C MET A 92 -12.05 25.01 -25.68
N VAL A 93 -12.89 25.15 -26.71
CA VAL A 93 -12.43 25.38 -28.11
C VAL A 93 -11.71 26.72 -28.31
N ARG A 94 -12.06 27.74 -27.51
CA ARG A 94 -11.61 29.14 -27.73
C ARG A 94 -10.71 29.68 -26.63
N VAL A 95 -10.45 28.90 -25.59
CA VAL A 95 -9.66 29.31 -24.42
C VAL A 95 -8.87 28.09 -23.98
N ASP A 96 -7.59 28.28 -23.69
CA ASP A 96 -6.72 27.22 -23.18
C ASP A 96 -7.05 26.91 -21.71
N ARG A 97 -8.19 26.22 -21.51
CA ARG A 97 -8.65 25.72 -20.21
C ARG A 97 -9.68 24.60 -20.36
N LEU A 98 -9.86 23.84 -19.29
CA LEU A 98 -10.94 22.86 -19.17
C LEU A 98 -12.30 23.54 -18.91
N CYS A 99 -13.39 22.84 -19.21
CA CYS A 99 -14.74 23.36 -19.04
C CYS A 99 -15.09 23.69 -17.57
N GLY A 100 -14.63 22.88 -16.61
CA GLY A 100 -14.74 23.13 -15.16
C GLY A 100 -16.15 23.12 -14.57
N ARG A 101 -17.21 22.90 -15.36
CA ARG A 101 -18.60 22.84 -14.89
C ARG A 101 -18.84 21.56 -14.07
N SER A 102 -19.80 21.57 -13.14
CA SER A 102 -20.20 20.36 -12.40
C SER A 102 -20.39 19.14 -13.32
N THR A 103 -19.85 18.01 -12.88
CA THR A 103 -19.89 16.72 -13.56
C THR A 103 -21.29 16.13 -13.43
N MET A 104 -21.84 15.66 -14.55
CA MET A 104 -23.11 14.93 -14.59
C MET A 104 -22.85 13.42 -14.62
N TYR A 105 -21.83 12.99 -15.36
CA TYR A 105 -21.43 11.60 -15.44
C TYR A 105 -19.90 11.49 -15.31
N SER A 106 -19.46 10.39 -14.71
CA SER A 106 -18.06 10.08 -14.47
C SER A 106 -17.80 8.59 -14.72
N PHE A 107 -16.55 8.27 -15.02
CA PHE A 107 -16.09 6.90 -15.21
C PHE A 107 -14.58 6.84 -14.94
N SER A 108 -14.07 5.68 -14.53
CA SER A 108 -12.64 5.45 -14.36
C SER A 108 -11.97 5.12 -15.70
N GLU A 109 -10.66 5.28 -15.78
CA GLU A 109 -9.81 4.73 -16.83
C GLU A 109 -8.58 4.13 -16.17
N SER A 110 -8.29 2.86 -16.47
CA SER A 110 -7.15 2.13 -15.92
C SER A 110 -5.89 2.40 -16.73
N ASP A 111 -4.78 2.62 -16.03
CA ASP A 111 -3.46 2.65 -16.61
C ASP A 111 -3.05 1.23 -16.99
N LEU A 112 -2.78 0.99 -18.28
CA LEU A 112 -2.44 -0.34 -18.80
C LEU A 112 -1.13 -0.92 -18.26
N ARG A 113 -0.26 -0.08 -17.70
CA ARG A 113 1.03 -0.51 -17.15
C ARG A 113 0.93 -0.78 -15.65
N THR A 114 0.17 0.03 -14.91
CA THR A 114 0.15 -0.04 -13.43
C THR A 114 -1.14 -0.61 -12.86
N GLY A 115 -2.19 -0.79 -13.67
CA GLY A 115 -3.51 -1.22 -13.22
C GLY A 115 -4.28 -0.19 -12.37
N ARG A 116 -3.60 0.89 -11.94
CA ARG A 116 -4.22 1.98 -11.19
C ARG A 116 -5.17 2.76 -12.08
N PHE A 117 -6.26 3.24 -11.52
CA PHE A 117 -7.24 4.01 -12.28
C PHE A 117 -7.19 5.51 -11.94
N ARG A 118 -7.60 6.32 -12.91
CA ARG A 118 -7.96 7.73 -12.73
C ARG A 118 -9.43 7.94 -13.04
N MET A 119 -10.06 8.91 -12.40
CA MET A 119 -11.43 9.28 -12.74
C MET A 119 -11.49 10.34 -13.83
N TRP A 120 -12.50 10.21 -14.68
CA TRP A 120 -12.93 11.20 -15.63
C TRP A 120 -14.31 11.72 -15.28
N GLY A 121 -14.54 13.01 -15.51
CA GLY A 121 -15.81 13.68 -15.23
C GLY A 121 -16.20 14.65 -16.35
N PHE A 122 -17.47 14.58 -16.76
CA PHE A 122 -18.00 15.42 -17.84
C PHE A 122 -19.38 16.00 -17.51
N CYS A 123 -19.66 17.20 -18.01
CA CYS A 123 -20.97 17.83 -17.87
C CYS A 123 -21.94 17.41 -18.99
N SER A 124 -23.21 17.78 -18.86
CA SER A 124 -24.29 17.43 -19.79
C SER A 124 -24.25 18.12 -21.16
N ARG A 125 -23.26 18.97 -21.45
CA ARG A 125 -23.17 19.65 -22.75
C ARG A 125 -22.77 18.66 -23.83
N THR A 126 -23.48 18.68 -24.96
CA THR A 126 -23.28 17.77 -26.10
C THR A 126 -21.82 17.69 -26.57
N ARG A 127 -21.13 18.83 -26.66
CA ARG A 127 -19.70 18.85 -27.05
C ARG A 127 -18.79 18.16 -26.04
N CYS A 128 -19.07 18.32 -24.74
CA CYS A 128 -18.28 17.73 -23.67
C CYS A 128 -18.54 16.21 -23.62
N GLN A 129 -19.79 15.81 -23.88
CA GLN A 129 -20.17 14.41 -24.06
C GLN A 129 -19.49 13.77 -25.26
N ALA A 130 -19.49 14.44 -26.41
CA ALA A 130 -18.81 13.95 -27.61
C ALA A 130 -17.31 13.75 -27.37
N TYR A 131 -16.66 14.69 -26.67
CA TYR A 131 -15.25 14.54 -26.28
C TYR A 131 -15.04 13.37 -25.30
N GLY A 132 -15.90 13.26 -24.28
CA GLY A 132 -15.81 12.19 -23.29
C GLY A 132 -16.06 10.78 -23.85
N ARG A 133 -16.85 10.65 -24.92
CA ARG A 133 -17.18 9.34 -25.50
C ARG A 133 -15.95 8.55 -25.98
N GLY A 134 -15.02 9.21 -26.66
CA GLY A 134 -13.79 8.54 -27.10
C GLY A 134 -12.90 8.10 -25.93
N ILE A 135 -12.92 8.84 -24.83
CA ILE A 135 -12.23 8.47 -23.58
C ILE A 135 -12.95 7.31 -22.91
N GLU A 136 -14.28 7.31 -22.90
CA GLU A 136 -15.10 6.23 -22.32
C GLU A 136 -14.89 4.89 -23.06
N GLU A 137 -14.84 4.91 -24.40
CA GLU A 137 -14.53 3.73 -25.22
C GLU A 137 -13.10 3.21 -24.96
N ARG A 138 -12.14 4.12 -24.77
CA ARG A 138 -10.78 3.75 -24.37
C ARG A 138 -10.74 3.18 -22.95
N ALA A 139 -11.50 3.77 -22.02
CA ALA A 139 -11.62 3.32 -20.65
C ALA A 139 -12.22 1.91 -20.56
N LYS A 140 -13.26 1.60 -21.33
CA LYS A 140 -13.84 0.24 -21.38
C LYS A 140 -12.78 -0.79 -21.77
N ARG A 141 -12.05 -0.53 -22.86
CA ARG A 141 -10.93 -1.38 -23.30
C ARG A 141 -9.81 -1.46 -22.26
N SER A 142 -9.51 -0.37 -21.56
CA SER A 142 -8.45 -0.38 -20.57
C SER A 142 -8.79 -1.26 -19.36
N HIS A 143 -10.04 -1.31 -18.91
CA HIS A 143 -10.43 -2.17 -17.79
C HIS A 143 -10.29 -3.65 -18.13
N GLU A 144 -10.54 -4.04 -19.38
CA GLU A 144 -10.40 -5.42 -19.83
C GLU A 144 -8.93 -5.86 -19.97
N GLN A 145 -8.02 -4.91 -20.24
CA GLN A 145 -6.62 -5.20 -20.56
C GLN A 145 -5.66 -4.90 -19.41
N ALA A 146 -6.05 -4.02 -18.48
CA ALA A 146 -5.18 -3.59 -17.40
C ALA A 146 -4.90 -4.76 -16.43
N PRO A 147 -3.66 -4.87 -15.93
CA PRO A 147 -3.37 -5.79 -14.84
C PRO A 147 -4.04 -5.31 -13.54
N ASP A 148 -3.92 -6.10 -12.48
CA ASP A 148 -4.29 -5.67 -11.14
C ASP A 148 -3.59 -4.34 -10.78
N ALA A 149 -4.26 -3.52 -9.97
CA ALA A 149 -3.67 -2.26 -9.54
C ALA A 149 -2.47 -2.49 -8.62
N ILE A 150 -1.33 -1.91 -8.97
CA ILE A 150 -0.14 -1.92 -8.11
C ILE A 150 -0.48 -1.21 -6.79
N PRO A 151 -0.27 -1.86 -5.64
CA PRO A 151 -0.51 -1.26 -4.34
C PRO A 151 0.25 0.05 -4.15
N ASN A 152 -0.31 0.95 -3.34
CA ASN A 152 0.33 2.19 -2.91
C ASN A 152 0.22 2.41 -1.40
N LYS A 153 -0.41 1.49 -0.66
CA LYS A 153 -0.63 1.60 0.77
C LYS A 153 -0.50 0.26 1.48
N GLY A 154 0.00 0.31 2.71
CA GLY A 154 0.23 -0.86 3.55
C GLY A 154 1.53 -1.59 3.23
N GLY A 155 1.62 -2.85 3.63
CA GLY A 155 2.75 -3.74 3.34
C GLY A 155 4.04 -3.36 4.05
N LEU A 156 3.94 -2.66 5.18
CA LEU A 156 5.12 -2.21 5.93
C LEU A 156 5.52 -3.20 7.02
N LEU A 157 4.58 -3.88 7.70
CA LEU A 157 4.94 -4.93 8.68
C LEU A 157 5.87 -6.02 8.12
N PRO A 158 5.70 -6.52 6.87
CA PRO A 158 6.58 -7.52 6.27
C PRO A 158 8.00 -6.99 5.99
N LEU A 159 8.23 -5.68 6.07
CA LEU A 159 9.58 -5.09 5.96
C LEU A 159 10.43 -5.31 7.23
N PHE A 160 9.77 -5.48 8.38
CA PHE A 160 10.40 -5.54 9.70
C PHE A 160 10.37 -6.95 10.30
N PHE A 161 9.39 -7.77 9.94
CA PHE A 161 9.20 -9.10 10.52
C PHE A 161 8.89 -10.13 9.44
N ASP A 162 9.68 -11.20 9.44
CA ASP A 162 9.53 -12.34 8.53
C ASP A 162 8.49 -13.33 9.07
N TRP A 163 7.22 -12.93 9.07
CA TRP A 163 6.09 -13.71 9.55
C TRP A 163 5.13 -14.05 8.41
N VAL A 164 4.27 -15.04 8.63
CA VAL A 164 3.19 -15.37 7.70
C VAL A 164 2.06 -14.35 7.86
N TRP A 165 2.08 -13.32 7.01
CA TRP A 165 1.21 -12.14 7.13
C TRP A 165 -0.18 -12.29 6.49
N GLU A 166 -0.30 -13.04 5.39
CA GLU A 166 -1.56 -13.15 4.64
C GLU A 166 -2.79 -13.52 5.49
N PRO A 167 -2.75 -14.57 6.35
CA PRO A 167 -3.91 -14.93 7.17
C PRO A 167 -4.27 -13.85 8.19
N LYS A 168 -3.27 -13.10 8.67
CA LYS A 168 -3.47 -12.00 9.62
C LYS A 168 -4.16 -10.83 8.95
N TYR A 169 -3.71 -10.42 7.76
CA TYR A 169 -4.36 -9.37 6.99
C TYR A 169 -5.77 -9.75 6.61
N ARG A 170 -5.98 -10.95 6.07
CA ARG A 170 -7.32 -11.44 5.69
C ARG A 170 -8.30 -11.39 6.86
N LYS A 171 -7.86 -11.84 8.04
CA LYS A 171 -8.67 -11.79 9.27
C LYS A 171 -8.90 -10.34 9.74
N ALA A 172 -7.87 -9.49 9.70
CA ALA A 172 -7.99 -8.11 10.12
C ALA A 172 -9.00 -7.34 9.27
N THR A 173 -8.92 -7.47 7.95
CA THR A 173 -9.82 -6.81 7.00
C THR A 173 -11.24 -7.36 7.03
N SER A 174 -11.43 -8.64 7.39
CA SER A 174 -12.78 -9.20 7.59
C SER A 174 -13.46 -8.68 8.86
N LEU A 175 -12.68 -8.37 9.90
CA LEU A 175 -13.20 -7.88 11.18
C LEU A 175 -13.36 -6.36 11.20
N ILE A 176 -12.43 -5.66 10.54
CA ILE A 176 -12.41 -4.20 10.41
C ILE A 176 -12.54 -3.88 8.92
N PRO A 177 -13.77 -3.93 8.36
CA PRO A 177 -13.98 -3.49 7.01
C PRO A 177 -13.65 -1.99 6.95
N ASN A 178 -12.65 -1.64 6.15
CA ASN A 178 -12.41 -0.25 5.79
C ASN A 178 -13.38 0.17 4.69
N SER A 179 -13.58 1.48 4.53
CA SER A 179 -14.53 2.05 3.55
C SER A 179 -14.22 1.70 2.09
N SER A 180 -13.05 1.11 1.82
CA SER A 180 -12.53 0.87 0.47
C SER A 180 -12.57 -0.60 0.03
N THR A 181 -12.74 -1.56 0.95
CA THR A 181 -12.61 -2.99 0.63
C THR A 181 -13.44 -3.85 1.59
N CYS A 182 -14.63 -4.26 1.16
CA CYS A 182 -15.45 -5.23 1.90
C CYS A 182 -14.88 -6.66 1.85
N MET A 183 -14.03 -6.94 0.85
CA MET A 183 -13.31 -8.21 0.69
C MET A 183 -11.89 -7.90 0.23
N TRP A 184 -10.94 -7.86 1.17
CA TRP A 184 -9.53 -7.73 0.84
C TRP A 184 -9.00 -9.03 0.24
N GLU A 185 -8.28 -8.90 -0.86
CA GLU A 185 -7.53 -9.99 -1.49
C GLU A 185 -6.03 -9.62 -1.51
N PRO A 186 -5.15 -10.62 -1.35
CA PRO A 186 -3.71 -10.38 -1.42
C PRO A 186 -3.33 -9.86 -2.81
N PRO A 187 -2.57 -8.74 -2.92
CA PRO A 187 -2.12 -8.25 -4.21
C PRO A 187 -1.24 -9.28 -4.93
N SER A 188 -1.42 -9.39 -6.25
CA SER A 188 -0.56 -10.22 -7.12
C SER A 188 0.91 -9.76 -7.14
N TYR A 189 1.18 -8.54 -6.69
CA TYR A 189 2.51 -7.94 -6.54
C TYR A 189 3.22 -8.28 -5.22
N GLY A 190 2.61 -9.11 -4.36
CA GLY A 190 3.17 -9.48 -3.06
C GLY A 190 2.72 -8.56 -1.92
N LEU A 191 3.05 -8.97 -0.69
CA LEU A 191 2.59 -8.29 0.52
C LEU A 191 3.55 -7.20 1.03
N SER A 192 4.79 -7.19 0.58
CA SER A 192 5.80 -6.25 1.05
C SER A 192 5.89 -5.02 0.15
N ALA A 193 5.86 -3.84 0.74
CA ALA A 193 5.95 -2.60 -0.03
C ALA A 193 7.25 -2.44 -0.84
N ASP A 194 8.34 -3.11 -0.45
CA ASP A 194 9.62 -3.10 -1.17
C ASP A 194 9.68 -4.11 -2.33
N GLU A 195 8.68 -4.98 -2.46
CA GLU A 195 8.57 -5.96 -3.56
C GLU A 195 7.72 -5.43 -4.72
N TRP A 196 7.00 -4.32 -4.51
CA TRP A 196 6.15 -3.74 -5.53
C TRP A 196 6.96 -3.02 -6.62
N PRO A 197 6.50 -3.06 -7.88
CA PRO A 197 7.17 -2.33 -8.95
C PRO A 197 7.15 -0.82 -8.73
N THR A 198 8.25 -0.14 -9.06
CA THR A 198 8.31 1.32 -9.02
C THR A 198 7.45 1.92 -10.14
N VAL A 199 6.56 2.84 -9.79
CA VAL A 199 5.74 3.57 -10.76
C VAL A 199 6.47 4.85 -11.19
N MET A 200 6.61 5.07 -12.49
CA MET A 200 7.24 6.28 -13.05
C MET A 200 6.52 7.55 -12.59
N GLY A 201 7.28 8.53 -12.09
CA GLY A 201 6.73 9.79 -11.57
C GLY A 201 6.50 9.80 -10.06
N GLU A 202 6.62 8.65 -9.38
CA GLU A 202 6.69 8.61 -7.92
C GLU A 202 8.14 8.79 -7.46
N GLU A 203 8.31 9.48 -6.32
CA GLU A 203 9.62 9.63 -5.70
C GLU A 203 10.14 8.22 -5.32
N PRO A 204 11.36 7.84 -5.73
CA PRO A 204 11.88 6.52 -5.43
C PRO A 204 11.95 6.36 -3.92
N VAL A 205 11.19 5.40 -3.41
CA VAL A 205 11.21 5.09 -2.00
C VAL A 205 12.58 4.51 -1.67
N HIS A 206 13.16 4.94 -0.56
CA HIS A 206 14.35 4.32 0.00
C HIS A 206 14.04 2.86 0.36
N ALA A 207 14.28 1.95 -0.59
CA ALA A 207 14.19 0.52 -0.36
C ALA A 207 15.31 0.10 0.59
N PHE A 208 14.97 -0.66 1.62
CA PHE A 208 15.98 -1.16 2.54
C PHE A 208 16.62 -2.41 1.95
N PRO A 209 17.95 -2.58 2.04
CA PRO A 209 18.60 -3.79 1.58
C PRO A 209 18.12 -4.97 2.45
N LYS A 210 17.16 -5.74 1.96
CA LYS A 210 16.93 -7.11 2.45
C LYS A 210 18.19 -7.91 2.13
N LEU A 211 18.62 -8.82 3.00
CA LEU A 211 19.71 -9.75 2.68
C LEU A 211 19.31 -10.53 1.42
N ARG A 212 20.00 -10.28 0.32
CA ARG A 212 19.75 -10.98 -0.96
C ARG A 212 20.84 -12.02 -1.15
N LEU A 213 20.46 -13.18 -1.68
CA LEU A 213 21.40 -14.21 -2.06
C LEU A 213 22.21 -13.66 -3.24
N ILE A 214 23.54 -13.60 -3.10
CA ILE A 214 24.45 -13.18 -4.17
C ILE A 214 25.08 -14.45 -4.74
N ALA A 215 24.91 -14.68 -6.04
CA ALA A 215 25.62 -15.74 -6.75
C ALA A 215 27.13 -15.47 -6.67
N SER A 216 27.96 -16.51 -6.67
CA SER A 216 29.42 -16.39 -6.54
C SER A 216 30.09 -15.44 -7.55
N GLY A 217 29.42 -15.12 -8.66
CA GLY A 217 29.83 -14.09 -9.63
C GLY A 217 29.40 -12.65 -9.32
N GLY A 218 28.87 -12.36 -8.14
CA GLY A 218 28.43 -11.01 -7.73
C GLY A 218 27.02 -10.63 -8.24
N ALA A 219 26.37 -11.49 -9.02
CA ALA A 219 25.00 -11.27 -9.47
C ALA A 219 24.01 -11.53 -8.32
N ILE A 220 23.09 -10.59 -8.09
CA ILE A 220 22.02 -10.75 -7.11
C ILE A 220 21.03 -11.80 -7.66
N VAL A 221 20.80 -12.88 -6.90
CA VAL A 221 19.73 -13.84 -7.20
C VAL A 221 18.42 -13.21 -6.77
N THR A 222 17.75 -12.55 -7.71
CA THR A 222 16.38 -12.08 -7.54
C THR A 222 15.41 -13.19 -7.95
N HIS A 223 14.41 -13.50 -7.13
CA HIS A 223 13.16 -13.99 -7.69
C HIS A 223 12.65 -12.90 -8.65
N PRO A 224 12.27 -13.22 -9.89
CA PRO A 224 11.74 -12.21 -10.79
C PRO A 224 10.48 -11.62 -10.13
N GLY A 225 10.60 -10.41 -9.61
CA GLY A 225 9.42 -9.62 -9.29
C GLY A 225 8.63 -9.42 -10.57
N PRO A 226 7.30 -9.27 -10.49
CA PRO A 226 6.47 -8.97 -11.65
C PRO A 226 7.03 -7.72 -12.34
N THR A 227 7.67 -7.94 -13.48
CA THR A 227 8.28 -6.87 -14.26
C THR A 227 7.15 -6.16 -14.97
N LEU A 228 7.08 -4.84 -14.85
CA LEU A 228 6.14 -4.04 -15.62
C LEU A 228 6.38 -4.32 -17.09
N VAL A 229 5.37 -4.83 -17.79
CA VAL A 229 5.44 -5.02 -19.24
C VAL A 229 5.60 -3.65 -19.87
N THR A 230 6.75 -3.42 -20.49
CA THR A 230 6.93 -2.29 -21.41
C THR A 230 6.11 -2.58 -22.66
N LEU A 231 5.02 -1.82 -22.84
CA LEU A 231 4.28 -1.73 -24.10
C LEU A 231 5.01 -0.78 -25.06
#